data_AF-A0A7V9U1G0-F1
#
_entry.id   AF-A0A7V9U1G0-F1
#
_cell.length_a   1.000
_cell.length_b   1.000
_cell.length_c   1.000
_cell.angle_alpha   90.00
_cell.angle_beta   90.00
_cell.angle_gamma   90.00
#
_symmetry.space_group_name_H-M   'P 1'
#
loop_
_entity.id
_entity.type
_entity.pdbx_description
1 polymer ?
#
loop_
_entity_poly.entity_id
_entity_poly.type
_entity_poly.pdbx_seq_one_letter_code
_entity_poly.pdbx_strand_id
1 'polypeptide(L)'
;MILETVSGGPMAMDLQYQSSPAGKRDAEGVFYLLVLKSLAGYLAVSTITIPFLKAIWLGELPLLALIQVPKISMANWIRVDVVMRAINWLGLSSGSFSPDYGRARPYGLAIAYLVPLAIVSGVVWVRTRMQQPYRRWTCVLLGAAVVDYAMTMIFADGPSVSMY
;
A
#
# COMPACT_ATOMS: atom_id res chain seq x y z
N MET A 1 -38.30 -51.43 -54.04
CA MET A 1 -36.92 -51.71 -53.60
C MET A 1 -36.04 -50.63 -54.22
N ILE A 2 -35.83 -49.53 -53.50
CA ILE A 2 -34.98 -48.40 -53.92
C ILE A 2 -34.03 -48.17 -52.76
N LEU A 3 -32.73 -48.32 -53.02
CA LEU A 3 -31.63 -48.12 -52.09
C LEU A 3 -31.19 -46.66 -52.19
N GLU A 4 -31.50 -45.84 -51.18
CA GLU A 4 -30.88 -44.53 -51.01
C GLU A 4 -29.62 -44.66 -50.14
N THR A 5 -28.47 -44.61 -50.80
CA THR A 5 -27.16 -44.44 -50.18
C THR A 5 -26.99 -42.98 -49.75
N VAL A 6 -27.25 -42.68 -48.47
CA VAL A 6 -26.93 -41.39 -47.86
C VAL A 6 -25.44 -41.35 -47.56
N SER A 7 -24.72 -40.60 -48.39
CA SER A 7 -23.30 -40.27 -48.26
C SER A 7 -23.05 -39.41 -47.02
N GLY A 8 -22.47 -40.02 -45.98
CA GLY A 8 -21.99 -39.33 -44.79
C GLY A 8 -20.70 -38.57 -45.09
N GLY A 9 -20.81 -37.27 -45.40
CA GLY A 9 -19.66 -36.37 -45.46
C GLY A 9 -19.02 -36.20 -44.07
N PRO A 10 -17.69 -36.14 -43.97
CA PRO A 10 -17.02 -35.92 -42.69
C PRO A 10 -17.40 -34.53 -42.17
N MET A 11 -18.13 -34.50 -41.05
CA MET A 11 -18.30 -33.30 -40.26
C MET A 11 -16.92 -32.85 -39.78
N ALA A 12 -16.34 -31.90 -40.51
CA ALA A 12 -15.22 -31.10 -40.05
C ALA A 12 -15.69 -30.39 -38.78
N MET A 13 -15.37 -31.00 -37.64
CA MET A 13 -15.56 -30.44 -36.32
C MET A 13 -14.56 -29.30 -36.19
N ASP A 14 -14.94 -28.13 -36.70
CA ASP A 14 -14.26 -26.88 -36.44
C ASP A 14 -14.30 -26.63 -34.94
N LEU A 15 -13.31 -27.17 -34.24
CA LEU A 15 -12.93 -26.79 -32.90
C LEU A 15 -12.47 -25.34 -32.97
N GLN A 16 -13.44 -24.42 -33.00
CA GLN A 16 -13.23 -23.05 -32.60
C GLN A 16 -12.74 -23.09 -31.16
N TYR A 17 -11.42 -23.14 -31.01
CA TYR A 17 -10.71 -22.94 -29.77
C TYR A 17 -10.99 -21.50 -29.34
N GLN A 18 -12.15 -21.31 -28.70
CA GLN A 18 -12.54 -20.08 -28.06
C GLN A 18 -11.60 -19.93 -26.87
N SER A 19 -10.49 -19.22 -27.10
CA SER A 19 -9.51 -18.86 -26.09
C SER A 19 -10.22 -18.01 -25.05
N SER A 20 -10.77 -18.71 -24.06
CA SER A 20 -11.58 -18.11 -23.02
C SER A 20 -10.74 -17.03 -22.33
N PRO A 21 -11.24 -15.79 -22.19
CA PRO A 21 -10.50 -14.69 -21.54
C PRO A 21 -10.20 -14.94 -20.05
N ALA A 22 -10.56 -16.13 -19.53
CA ALA A 22 -10.29 -16.61 -18.19
C ALA A 22 -8.81 -16.43 -17.77
N GLY A 23 -7.85 -16.73 -18.65
CA GLY A 23 -6.42 -16.64 -18.31
C GLY A 23 -5.92 -15.22 -17.96
N LYS A 24 -6.51 -14.17 -18.53
CA LYS A 24 -6.12 -12.78 -18.22
C LYS A 24 -6.68 -12.31 -16.87
N ARG A 25 -7.91 -12.70 -16.52
CA ARG A 25 -8.52 -12.36 -15.22
C ARG A 25 -7.79 -13.04 -14.04
N ASP A 26 -7.32 -14.26 -14.26
CA ASP A 26 -6.60 -15.00 -13.21
C ASP A 26 -5.21 -14.38 -12.94
N ALA A 27 -4.49 -13.97 -13.99
CA ALA A 27 -3.20 -13.29 -13.84
C ALA A 27 -3.32 -11.93 -13.12
N GLU A 28 -4.33 -11.12 -13.46
CA GLU A 28 -4.60 -9.84 -12.79
C GLU A 28 -4.93 -10.05 -11.30
N GLY A 29 -5.75 -11.05 -10.98
CA GLY A 29 -6.10 -11.38 -9.60
C GLY A 29 -4.89 -11.77 -8.75
N VAL A 30 -4.00 -12.62 -9.29
CA VAL A 30 -2.74 -13.00 -8.63
C VAL A 30 -1.85 -11.78 -8.39
N PHE A 31 -1.75 -10.88 -9.37
CA PHE A 31 -0.97 -9.65 -9.23
C PHE A 31 -1.46 -8.78 -8.07
N TYR A 32 -2.77 -8.51 -7.96
CA TYR A 32 -3.30 -7.71 -6.83
C TYR A 32 -3.07 -8.35 -5.47
N LEU A 33 -3.17 -9.69 -5.38
CA LEU A 33 -2.86 -10.40 -4.14
C LEU A 33 -1.38 -10.30 -3.77
N LEU A 34 -0.48 -10.41 -4.76
CA LEU A 34 0.95 -10.23 -4.53
C LEU A 34 1.25 -8.81 -4.05
N VAL A 35 0.65 -7.79 -4.66
CA VAL A 35 0.81 -6.39 -4.21
C VAL A 35 0.34 -6.22 -2.77
N LEU A 36 -0.86 -6.71 -2.41
CA LEU A 36 -1.37 -6.63 -1.04
C LEU A 36 -0.47 -7.33 -0.03
N LYS A 37 -0.01 -8.55 -0.35
CA LYS A 37 0.90 -9.33 0.50
C LYS A 37 2.25 -8.64 0.67
N SER A 38 2.82 -8.12 -0.42
CA SER A 38 4.11 -7.41 -0.40
C SER A 38 4.03 -6.14 0.44
N LEU A 39 2.95 -5.35 0.29
CA LEU A 39 2.74 -4.15 1.11
C LEU A 39 2.52 -4.49 2.59
N ALA A 40 1.72 -5.52 2.89
CA ALA A 40 1.52 -5.96 4.27
C ALA A 40 2.83 -6.49 4.89
N GLY A 41 3.62 -7.24 4.12
CA GLY A 41 4.94 -7.71 4.52
C GLY A 41 5.93 -6.58 4.77
N TYR A 42 5.95 -5.57 3.89
CA TYR A 42 6.76 -4.36 4.09
C TYR A 42 6.39 -3.65 5.39
N LEU A 43 5.09 -3.46 5.68
CA LEU A 43 4.64 -2.84 6.93
C LEU A 43 5.01 -3.68 8.15
N ALA A 44 4.90 -5.01 8.07
CA ALA A 44 5.31 -5.89 9.16
C ALA A 44 6.82 -5.79 9.44
N VAL A 45 7.67 -5.80 8.40
CA VAL A 45 9.12 -5.61 8.53
C VAL A 45 9.43 -4.23 9.10
N SER A 46 8.76 -3.19 8.61
CA SER A 46 8.87 -1.83 9.15
C SER A 46 8.55 -1.82 10.66
N THR A 47 7.42 -2.39 11.06
CA THR A 47 6.98 -2.43 12.47
C THR A 47 8.00 -3.14 13.37
N ILE A 48 8.51 -4.29 12.92
CA ILE A 48 9.49 -5.08 13.67
C ILE A 48 10.83 -4.35 13.78
N THR A 49 11.21 -3.58 12.77
CA THR A 49 12.50 -2.88 12.73
C THR A 49 12.51 -1.54 13.50
N ILE A 50 11.34 -0.92 13.71
CA ILE A 50 11.19 0.32 14.48
C ILE A 50 11.89 0.29 15.86
N PRO A 51 11.65 -0.70 16.75
CA PRO A 51 12.30 -0.73 18.06
C PRO A 51 13.82 -0.87 17.98
N PHE A 52 14.36 -1.36 16.85
CA PHE A 52 15.79 -1.55 16.63
C PHE A 52 16.43 -0.44 15.80
N LEU A 53 15.70 0.63 15.45
CA LEU A 53 16.21 1.76 14.63
C LEU A 53 17.55 2.32 15.12
N LYS A 54 17.80 2.26 16.43
CA LYS A 54 19.03 2.76 17.08
C LYS A 54 20.08 1.68 17.35
N ALA A 55 19.79 0.41 17.06
CA ALA A 55 20.66 -0.71 17.42
C ALA A 55 21.73 -1.00 16.36
N ILE A 56 21.43 -0.76 15.07
CA ILE A 56 22.33 -1.09 13.95
C ILE A 56 22.72 0.20 13.21
N TRP A 57 23.95 0.63 13.45
CA TRP A 57 24.57 1.79 12.81
C TRP A 57 25.65 1.33 11.84
N LEU A 58 25.64 1.86 10.63
CA LEU A 58 26.73 1.72 9.66
C LEU A 58 27.41 3.08 9.53
N GLY A 59 28.40 3.32 10.39
CA GLY A 59 28.94 4.66 10.62
C GLY A 59 27.89 5.55 11.30
N GLU A 60 27.51 6.66 10.66
CA GLU A 60 26.49 7.60 11.14
C GLU A 60 25.08 7.30 10.60
N LEU A 61 24.94 6.33 9.70
CA LEU A 61 23.66 5.99 9.08
C LEU A 61 23.02 4.79 9.79
N PRO A 62 21.84 4.95 10.40
CA PRO A 62 21.08 3.81 10.90
C PRO A 62 20.57 2.99 9.71
N LEU A 63 21.13 1.80 9.50
CA LEU A 63 20.84 0.96 8.32
C LEU A 63 19.33 0.64 8.22
N LEU A 64 18.69 0.43 9.38
CA LEU A 64 17.27 0.14 9.47
C LEU A 64 16.39 1.36 9.16
N ALA A 65 16.93 2.58 9.22
CA ALA A 65 16.20 3.77 8.80
C ALA A 65 16.03 3.84 7.28
N LEU A 66 16.92 3.22 6.48
CA LEU A 66 16.80 3.20 5.02
C LEU A 66 15.50 2.54 4.56
N ILE A 67 15.06 1.49 5.26
CA ILE A 67 13.77 0.82 5.00
C ILE A 67 12.60 1.78 5.23
N GLN A 68 12.78 2.75 6.13
CA GLN A 68 11.77 3.73 6.53
C GLN A 68 11.83 5.04 5.73
N VAL A 69 12.90 5.29 4.96
CA VAL A 69 13.07 6.53 4.19
C VAL A 69 11.87 6.83 3.28
N PRO A 70 11.35 5.89 2.46
CA PRO A 70 10.25 6.20 1.56
C PRO A 70 9.01 6.73 2.30
N LYS A 71 8.67 6.12 3.44
CA LYS A 71 7.52 6.54 4.25
C LYS A 71 7.77 7.85 4.99
N ILE A 72 8.97 8.04 5.55
CA ILE A 72 9.33 9.24 6.31
C ILE A 72 9.43 10.45 5.38
N SER A 73 10.06 10.30 4.21
CA SER A 73 10.16 11.36 3.21
C SER A 73 8.80 11.82 2.72
N MET A 74 7.89 10.88 2.45
CA MET A 74 6.51 11.20 2.06
C MET A 74 5.76 11.91 3.20
N ALA A 75 5.88 11.42 4.44
CA ALA A 75 5.28 12.06 5.60
C ALA A 75 5.83 13.47 5.85
N ASN A 76 7.14 13.69 5.63
CA ASN A 76 7.76 14.99 5.80
C ASN A 76 7.27 15.97 4.73
N TRP A 77 7.24 15.54 3.46
CA TRP A 77 6.70 16.34 2.37
C TRP A 77 5.25 16.73 2.62
N ILE A 78 4.39 15.77 3.00
CA ILE A 78 2.98 16.05 3.32
C ILE A 78 2.87 17.01 4.50
N ARG A 79 3.66 16.80 5.55
CA ARG A 79 3.66 17.68 6.73
C ARG A 79 4.01 19.12 6.36
N VAL A 80 5.09 19.32 5.59
CA VAL A 80 5.61 20.66 5.26
C VAL A 80 4.76 21.35 4.22
N ASP A 81 4.46 20.66 3.11
CA ASP A 81 3.83 21.29 1.95
C ASP A 81 2.31 21.26 1.99
N VAL A 82 1.70 20.34 2.74
CA VAL A 82 0.24 20.20 2.80
C VAL A 82 -0.29 20.63 4.16
N VAL A 83 0.15 19.98 5.24
CA VAL A 83 -0.44 20.20 6.58
C VAL A 83 -0.09 21.57 7.13
N MET A 84 1.17 21.98 7.10
CA MET A 84 1.54 23.31 7.61
C MET A 84 0.93 24.44 6.78
N ARG A 85 0.86 24.29 5.45
CA ARG A 85 0.17 25.27 4.61
C ARG A 85 -1.31 25.39 4.97
N ALA A 86 -1.98 24.26 5.24
CA ALA A 86 -3.36 24.25 5.70
C ALA A 86 -3.52 24.90 7.09
N ILE A 87 -2.63 24.61 8.05
CA ILE A 87 -2.66 25.22 9.40
C ILE A 87 -2.50 26.76 9.29
N ASN A 88 -1.57 27.22 8.46
CA ASN A 88 -1.34 28.65 8.24
C ASN A 88 -2.55 29.32 7.56
N TRP A 89 -3.12 28.66 6.54
CA TRP A 89 -4.29 29.19 5.83
C TRP A 89 -5.54 29.26 6.71
N LEU A 90 -5.74 28.29 7.60
CA LEU A 90 -6.85 28.24 8.54
C LEU A 90 -6.66 29.18 9.75
N GLY A 91 -5.53 29.90 9.84
CA GLY A 91 -5.25 30.80 10.97
C GLY A 91 -5.04 30.07 12.30
N LEU A 92 -4.77 28.75 12.26
CA LEU A 92 -4.54 27.92 13.44
C LEU A 92 -3.08 27.94 13.92
N SER A 93 -2.23 28.75 13.26
CA SER A 93 -0.83 28.90 13.65
C SER A 93 -0.71 29.57 15.01
N SER A 94 0.14 29.02 15.87
CA SER A 94 0.43 29.58 17.19
C SER A 94 1.45 30.73 17.15
N GLY A 95 1.80 31.22 15.95
CA GLY A 95 2.72 32.35 15.75
C GLY A 95 4.21 31.96 15.86
N SER A 96 4.51 30.68 16.10
CA SER A 96 5.86 30.13 16.12
C SER A 96 5.92 28.85 15.32
N PHE A 97 6.97 28.70 14.51
CA PHE A 97 7.15 27.55 13.63
C PHE A 97 7.38 26.24 14.41
N SER A 98 8.07 26.29 15.57
CA SER A 98 8.46 25.11 16.34
C SER A 98 7.30 24.32 16.97
N PRO A 99 6.32 24.95 17.66
CA PRO A 99 5.16 24.25 18.23
C PRO A 99 4.21 23.69 17.15
N ASP A 100 4.03 24.44 16.06
CA ASP A 100 3.16 24.04 14.95
C ASP A 100 3.73 22.82 14.20
N TYR A 101 5.07 22.74 14.08
CA TYR A 101 5.77 21.60 13.47
C TYR A 101 5.56 20.27 14.22
N GLY A 102 5.56 20.34 15.55
CA GLY A 102 5.31 19.17 16.41
C GLY A 102 3.87 18.69 16.31
N ARG A 103 2.91 19.62 16.30
CA ARG A 103 1.48 19.31 16.15
C ARG A 103 1.13 18.76 14.77
N ALA A 104 1.80 19.23 13.70
CA ALA A 104 1.55 18.78 12.34
C ALA A 104 2.03 17.34 12.05
N ARG A 105 2.94 16.80 12.88
CA ARG A 105 3.56 15.48 12.70
C ARG A 105 2.56 14.31 12.62
N PRO A 106 1.65 14.08 13.59
CA PRO A 106 0.69 12.98 13.51
C PRO A 106 -0.20 13.08 12.28
N TYR A 107 -0.60 14.29 11.88
CA TYR A 107 -1.44 14.51 10.71
C TYR A 107 -0.70 14.20 9.40
N GLY A 108 0.55 14.66 9.28
CA GLY A 108 1.38 14.35 8.11
C GLY A 108 1.61 12.86 7.95
N LEU A 109 1.92 12.17 9.06
CA LEU A 109 2.06 10.71 9.06
C LEU A 109 0.73 10.02 8.71
N ALA A 110 -0.38 10.43 9.30
CA ALA A 110 -1.68 9.84 9.03
C ALA A 110 -2.06 9.93 7.55
N ILE A 111 -1.90 11.12 6.95
CA ILE A 111 -2.19 11.32 5.52
C ILE A 111 -1.24 10.49 4.65
N ALA A 112 0.04 10.38 5.01
CA ALA A 112 1.02 9.56 4.29
C ALA A 112 0.66 8.07 4.24
N TYR A 113 -0.05 7.54 5.25
CA TYR A 113 -0.57 6.17 5.23
C TYR A 113 -1.94 6.11 4.53
N LEU A 114 -2.83 7.03 4.87
CA LEU A 114 -4.21 7.01 4.39
C LEU A 114 -4.31 7.16 2.87
N VAL A 115 -3.52 8.05 2.26
CA VAL A 115 -3.60 8.30 0.81
C VAL A 115 -3.20 7.06 0.00
N PRO A 116 -2.00 6.46 0.18
CA PRO A 116 -1.64 5.23 -0.54
C PRO A 116 -2.58 4.07 -0.22
N LEU A 117 -3.00 3.90 1.04
CA LEU A 117 -3.92 2.82 1.43
C LEU A 117 -5.29 2.98 0.77
N ALA A 118 -5.82 4.21 0.70
CA ALA A 118 -7.09 4.49 0.05
C ALA A 118 -7.01 4.24 -1.46
N ILE A 119 -5.91 4.63 -2.11
CA ILE A 119 -5.68 4.38 -3.54
C ILE A 119 -5.61 2.86 -3.81
N VAL A 120 -4.74 2.13 -3.09
CA VAL A 120 -4.58 0.68 -3.29
C VAL A 120 -5.88 -0.06 -2.97
N SER A 121 -6.49 0.22 -1.84
CA SER A 121 -7.75 -0.43 -1.42
C SER A 121 -8.89 -0.09 -2.38
N GLY A 122 -8.97 1.15 -2.87
CA GLY A 122 -9.96 1.59 -3.85
C GLY A 122 -9.79 0.90 -5.20
N VAL A 123 -8.56 0.81 -5.71
CA VAL A 123 -8.26 0.08 -6.97
C VAL A 123 -8.62 -1.40 -6.81
N VAL A 124 -8.19 -2.05 -5.73
CA VAL A 124 -8.52 -3.45 -5.45
C VAL A 124 -10.04 -3.63 -5.33
N TRP A 125 -10.73 -2.73 -4.64
CA TRP A 125 -12.19 -2.78 -4.52
C TRP A 125 -12.85 -2.72 -5.90
N VAL A 126 -12.53 -1.71 -6.71
CA VAL A 126 -13.16 -1.50 -8.02
C VAL A 126 -12.88 -2.68 -8.97
N ARG A 127 -11.65 -3.20 -8.96
CA ARG A 127 -11.21 -4.26 -9.89
C ARG A 127 -11.64 -5.67 -9.49
N THR A 128 -11.65 -5.97 -8.20
CA THR A 128 -11.90 -7.34 -7.69
C THR A 128 -13.26 -7.49 -7.01
N ARG A 129 -14.00 -6.39 -6.83
CA ARG A 129 -15.24 -6.31 -6.06
C ARG A 129 -15.14 -6.91 -4.66
N MET A 130 -13.95 -6.88 -4.05
CA MET A 130 -13.68 -7.42 -2.71
C MET A 130 -14.12 -8.89 -2.53
N GLN A 131 -13.87 -9.73 -3.53
CA GLN A 131 -13.98 -11.18 -3.32
C GLN A 131 -13.09 -11.65 -2.16
N GLN A 132 -13.45 -12.78 -1.56
CA GLN A 132 -12.97 -13.21 -0.24
C GLN A 132 -11.44 -13.18 0.01
N PRO A 133 -10.52 -13.48 -0.94
CA PRO A 133 -9.09 -13.37 -0.62
C PRO A 133 -8.63 -11.91 -0.52
N TYR A 134 -9.11 -11.03 -1.41
CA TYR A 134 -8.69 -9.62 -1.45
C TYR A 134 -9.18 -8.84 -0.23
N ARG A 135 -10.41 -9.11 0.22
CA ARG A 135 -10.97 -8.47 1.41
C ARG A 135 -10.15 -8.80 2.67
N ARG A 136 -9.79 -10.07 2.87
CA ARG A 136 -8.97 -10.49 4.03
C ARG A 136 -7.61 -9.79 4.01
N TRP A 137 -6.91 -9.81 2.87
CA TRP A 137 -5.60 -9.17 2.76
C TRP A 137 -5.66 -7.65 2.85
N THR A 138 -6.73 -7.02 2.40
CA THR A 138 -6.96 -5.58 2.62
C THR A 138 -7.14 -5.28 4.11
N CYS A 139 -7.91 -6.08 4.85
CA CYS A 139 -8.02 -5.93 6.30
C CYS A 139 -6.68 -6.14 7.03
N VAL A 140 -5.89 -7.14 6.61
CA VAL A 140 -4.54 -7.37 7.16
C VAL A 140 -3.63 -6.17 6.88
N LEU A 141 -3.65 -5.63 5.65
CA LEU A 141 -2.89 -4.45 5.29
C LEU A 141 -3.26 -3.23 6.13
N LEU A 142 -4.57 -2.99 6.32
CA LEU A 142 -5.06 -1.90 7.16
C LEU A 142 -4.66 -2.09 8.63
N GLY A 143 -4.77 -3.31 9.16
CA GLY A 143 -4.32 -3.62 10.51
C GLY A 143 -2.82 -3.39 10.69
N ALA A 144 -2.00 -3.88 9.76
CA ALA A 144 -0.56 -3.67 9.76
C ALA A 144 -0.21 -2.18 9.69
N ALA A 145 -0.92 -1.39 8.89
CA ALA A 145 -0.73 0.05 8.81
C ALA A 145 -1.03 0.77 10.14
N VAL A 146 -2.11 0.40 10.83
CA VAL A 146 -2.45 0.98 12.13
C VAL A 146 -1.38 0.66 13.17
N VAL A 147 -0.91 -0.58 13.21
CA VAL A 147 0.16 -1.00 14.13
C VAL A 147 1.47 -0.27 13.81
N ASP A 148 1.85 -0.20 12.53
CA ASP A 148 3.08 0.49 12.10
C ASP A 148 3.02 1.99 12.39
N TYR A 149 1.85 2.63 12.19
CA TYR A 149 1.58 4.01 12.57
C TYR A 149 1.78 4.21 14.08
N ALA A 150 1.15 3.36 14.90
CA ALA A 150 1.25 3.46 16.36
C ALA A 150 2.69 3.28 16.85
N MET A 151 3.41 2.29 16.32
CA MET A 151 4.82 2.06 16.64
C MET A 151 5.70 3.23 16.18
N THR A 152 5.44 3.78 15.00
CA THR A 152 6.17 4.96 14.51
C THR A 152 5.94 6.15 15.44
N MET A 153 4.71 6.39 15.89
CA MET A 153 4.40 7.46 16.84
C MET A 153 5.10 7.25 18.19
N ILE A 154 5.16 6.03 18.72
CA ILE A 154 5.76 5.74 20.03
C ILE A 154 7.30 5.85 19.98
N PHE A 155 7.94 5.33 18.93
CA PHE A 155 9.39 5.14 18.91
C PHE A 155 10.13 6.17 18.05
N ALA A 156 9.47 6.84 17.10
CA ALA A 156 10.11 7.84 16.24
C ALA A 156 10.22 9.23 16.89
N ASP A 157 9.80 9.42 18.15
CA ASP A 157 10.03 10.66 18.93
C ASP A 157 11.50 10.91 19.31
N GLY A 158 12.42 10.04 18.89
CA GLY A 158 13.86 10.26 19.06
C GLY A 158 14.44 11.32 18.10
N PRO A 159 15.45 12.11 18.53
CA PRO A 159 16.19 13.07 17.69
C PRO A 159 16.80 12.46 16.41
N SER A 160 16.93 11.13 16.36
CA SER A 160 17.52 10.39 15.24
C SER A 160 16.62 10.29 14.00
N VAL A 161 15.32 10.61 14.11
CA VAL A 161 14.39 10.61 12.96
C VAL A 161 14.01 12.03 12.53
N SER A 162 14.34 13.04 13.34
CA SER A 162 14.17 14.45 13.00
C SER A 162 15.40 15.07 12.34
N MET A 163 16.29 14.26 11.76
CA MET A 163 17.35 14.82 10.92
C MET A 163 16.68 15.34 9.64
N TYR A 164 16.47 16.66 9.66
CA TYR A 164 15.85 17.57 8.67
C TYR A 164 14.33 17.81 8.80
#